data_AF-A0A973JZG9-F1
#
_entry.id   AF-A0A973JZG9-F1
#
_cell.length_a   1.000
_cell.length_b   1.000
_cell.length_c   1.000
_cell.angle_alpha   90.00
_cell.angle_beta   90.00
_cell.angle_gamma   90.00
#
_symmetry.space_group_name_H-M   'P 1'
#
loop_
_entity.id
_entity.type
_entity.pdbx_description
1 polymer ?
#
loop_
_entity_poly.entity_id
_entity_poly.type
_entity_poly.pdbx_seq_one_letter_code
_entity_poly.pdbx_strand_id
1 'polypeptide(L)'
;FCHGDALLSNILLSPAGPVLVDWEHAGWYLPGYDLATLWAVLGDAPVARRQISQIAQSAGPASRDAFLVNLMLVLTREIRTYETAVQRSMHDTTPAAPGAAHPGAAPSGEEQRLLLRRLHDDCQLARRAVRAAVGTR
;
A
#
# COMPACT_ATOMS: atom_id res chain seq x y z
N PHE A 1 8.62 2.80 17.65
CA PHE A 1 7.28 3.40 17.76
C PHE A 1 6.90 3.92 16.39
N CYS A 2 5.73 3.55 15.88
CA CYS A 2 5.22 3.91 14.55
C CYS A 2 3.84 4.56 14.68
N HIS A 3 3.45 5.35 13.69
CA HIS A 3 2.12 5.95 13.57
C HIS A 3 1.03 4.90 13.40
N GLY A 4 1.32 3.80 12.70
CA GLY A 4 0.39 2.69 12.49
C GLY A 4 -0.60 2.92 11.34
N ASP A 5 -0.83 4.17 10.95
CA ASP A 5 -1.61 4.51 9.75
C ASP A 5 -1.02 5.73 9.00
N ALA A 6 0.23 5.61 8.55
CA ALA A 6 0.96 6.70 7.88
C ALA A 6 0.51 6.90 6.42
N LEU A 7 -0.77 7.22 6.22
CA LEU A 7 -1.34 7.56 4.92
C LEU A 7 -1.20 9.06 4.62
N LEU A 8 -1.25 9.45 3.35
CA LEU A 8 -1.20 10.86 2.95
C LEU A 8 -2.38 11.68 3.52
N SER A 9 -3.53 11.05 3.74
CA SER A 9 -4.69 11.67 4.39
C SER A 9 -4.43 12.08 5.84
N ASN A 10 -3.47 11.43 6.49
CA ASN A 10 -3.09 11.67 7.88
C ASN A 10 -1.84 12.59 7.96
N ILE A 11 -1.51 13.29 6.88
CA ILE A 11 -0.42 14.27 6.82
C ILE A 11 -0.99 15.64 6.47
N LEU A 12 -0.74 16.62 7.34
CA LEU A 12 -1.05 18.01 7.08
C LEU A 12 0.21 18.79 6.70
N LEU A 13 0.12 19.63 5.67
CA LEU A 13 1.19 20.55 5.33
C LEU A 13 1.11 21.79 6.23
N SER A 14 2.17 22.06 6.97
CA SER A 14 2.33 23.29 7.75
C SER A 14 3.50 24.11 7.20
N PRO A 15 3.60 25.41 7.54
CA PRO A 15 4.77 26.23 7.17
C PRO A 15 6.12 25.65 7.64
N ALA A 16 6.12 24.85 8.71
CA ALA A 16 7.33 24.20 9.24
C ALA A 16 7.64 22.85 8.59
N GLY A 17 6.74 22.35 7.73
CA GLY A 17 6.84 21.03 7.09
C GLY A 17 5.62 20.15 7.31
N PRO A 18 5.64 18.92 6.77
CA PRO A 18 4.55 17.95 6.95
C PRO A 18 4.47 17.46 8.41
N VAL A 19 3.24 17.33 8.91
CA VAL A 19 2.94 16.86 10.27
C VAL A 19 1.95 15.70 10.21
N LEU A 20 2.23 14.64 10.97
CA LEU A 20 1.32 13.50 11.13
C LEU A 20 0.21 13.81 12.13
N VAL A 21 -1.02 13.47 11.78
CA VAL A 21 -2.21 13.56 12.61
C VAL A 21 -2.89 12.19 12.71
N ASP A 22 -3.84 12.05 13.64
CA ASP A 22 -4.61 10.80 13.84
C ASP A 22 -3.79 9.61 14.38
N TRP A 23 -3.30 9.77 15.61
CA TRP A 23 -2.39 8.82 16.28
C TRP A 23 -3.09 7.63 16.94
N GLU A 24 -4.35 7.33 16.60
CA GLU A 24 -5.12 6.25 17.27
C GLU A 24 -4.55 4.84 17.01
N HIS A 25 -3.85 4.66 15.89
CA HIS A 25 -3.20 3.42 15.50
C HIS A 25 -1.73 3.33 15.98
N ALA A 26 -1.24 4.30 16.73
CA ALA A 26 0.17 4.37 17.07
C ALA A 26 0.60 3.27 18.05
N GLY A 27 1.80 2.72 17.85
CA GLY A 27 2.24 1.57 18.64
C GLY A 27 3.63 1.03 18.33
N TRP A 28 3.89 -0.16 18.89
CA TRP A 28 5.13 -0.90 18.71
C TRP A 28 4.98 -1.89 17.56
N TYR A 29 5.58 -1.52 16.42
CA TYR A 29 5.63 -2.34 15.22
C TYR A 29 7.08 -2.69 14.88
N LEU A 30 7.27 -3.62 13.96
CA LEU A 30 8.58 -3.84 13.34
C LEU A 30 9.09 -2.53 12.69
N PRO A 31 10.39 -2.22 12.77
CA PRO A 31 10.96 -1.04 12.13
C PRO A 31 10.58 -0.93 10.64
N GLY A 32 10.28 0.29 10.21
CA GLY A 32 9.89 0.58 8.83
C GLY A 32 8.44 0.24 8.47
N TYR A 33 7.56 -0.03 9.44
CA TYR A 33 6.14 -0.27 9.18
C TYR A 33 5.47 0.90 8.43
N ASP A 34 5.57 2.12 8.98
CA ASP A 34 5.00 3.32 8.33
C ASP A 34 5.61 3.58 6.94
N LEU A 35 6.90 3.28 6.78
CA LEU A 35 7.59 3.36 5.48
C LEU A 35 7.02 2.35 4.49
N ALA A 36 6.69 1.13 4.93
CA ALA A 36 6.05 0.13 4.08
C ALA A 36 4.63 0.54 3.67
N THR A 37 3.86 1.13 4.58
CA THR A 37 2.54 1.71 4.29
C THR A 37 2.64 2.82 3.25
N LEU A 38 3.52 3.81 3.46
CA LEU A 38 3.79 4.89 2.49
C LEU A 38 4.27 4.35 1.14
N TRP A 39 5.15 3.34 1.14
CA TRP A 39 5.65 2.73 -0.09
C TRP A 39 4.55 2.06 -0.91
N ALA A 40 3.56 1.44 -0.27
CA ALA A 40 2.44 0.78 -0.95
C ALA A 40 1.51 1.81 -1.63
N VAL A 41 1.17 2.90 -0.93
CA VAL A 41 0.27 3.94 -1.46
C VAL A 41 0.93 4.85 -2.49
N LEU A 42 2.26 5.05 -2.40
CA LEU A 42 3.05 5.84 -3.37
C LEU A 42 3.43 5.07 -4.63
N GLY A 43 2.68 4.02 -4.95
CA GLY A 43 1.92 4.17 -6.18
C GLY A 43 2.71 4.34 -7.48
N ASP A 44 2.34 5.47 -8.02
CA ASP A 44 2.75 6.05 -9.28
C ASP A 44 3.92 7.03 -9.09
N ALA A 45 4.58 6.99 -7.91
CA ALA A 45 5.73 7.83 -7.56
C ALA A 45 7.01 6.98 -7.36
N PRO A 46 7.59 6.39 -8.42
CA PRO A 46 8.70 5.45 -8.31
C PRO A 46 9.96 6.05 -7.67
N VAL A 47 10.18 7.36 -7.81
CA VAL A 47 11.30 8.07 -7.17
C VAL A 47 11.11 8.10 -5.65
N ALA A 48 9.91 8.44 -5.17
CA ALA A 48 9.59 8.44 -3.75
C ALA A 48 9.71 7.04 -3.15
N ARG A 49 9.20 6.02 -3.85
CA ARG A 49 9.35 4.61 -3.43
C ARG A 49 10.82 4.20 -3.27
N ARG A 50 11.68 4.62 -4.21
CA ARG A 50 13.13 4.36 -4.11
C ARG A 50 13.75 5.03 -2.89
N GLN A 51 13.41 6.30 -2.64
CA GLN A 51 13.89 7.03 -1.45
C GLN A 51 13.44 6.34 -0.16
N ILE A 52 12.17 5.94 -0.06
CA ILE A 52 11.63 5.20 1.08
C ILE A 52 12.39 3.89 1.27
N SER A 53 12.62 3.12 0.20
CA SER A 53 13.39 1.88 0.28
C SER A 53 14.83 2.12 0.74
N GLN A 54 15.47 3.23 0.35
CA GLN A 54 16.82 3.58 0.83
C GLN A 54 16.81 3.95 2.32
N ILE A 55 15.86 4.77 2.77
CA ILE A 55 15.70 5.15 4.17
C ILE A 55 15.45 3.93 5.04
N ALA A 56 14.57 3.03 4.61
CA ALA A 56 14.23 1.82 5.36
C ALA A 56 15.43 0.87 5.58
N GLN A 57 16.45 0.95 4.72
CA GLN A 57 17.63 0.09 4.73
C GLN A 57 18.86 0.75 5.36
N SER A 58 18.82 2.06 5.65
CA SER A 58 20.00 2.83 6.07
C SER A 58 20.58 2.36 7.41
N ALA A 59 19.74 1.80 8.29
CA ALA A 59 20.14 1.25 9.59
C ALA A 59 20.68 -0.19 9.52
N GLY A 60 20.89 -0.73 8.32
CA GLY A 60 21.53 -2.02 8.09
C GLY A 60 20.57 -3.20 7.86
N PRO A 61 21.10 -4.44 7.81
CA PRO A 61 20.35 -5.62 7.36
C PRO A 61 19.09 -5.92 8.17
N ALA A 62 19.11 -5.74 9.50
CA ALA A 62 17.93 -5.98 10.34
C ALA A 62 16.78 -5.01 10.01
N SER A 63 17.10 -3.74 9.76
CA SER A 63 16.10 -2.73 9.35
C SER A 63 15.55 -3.03 7.96
N ARG A 64 16.43 -3.40 7.01
CA ARG A 64 16.02 -3.86 5.67
C ARG A 64 15.04 -5.03 5.77
N ASP A 65 15.39 -6.05 6.55
CA ASP A 65 14.60 -7.28 6.63
C ASP A 65 13.26 -7.01 7.32
N ALA A 66 13.23 -6.19 8.38
CA ALA A 66 11.99 -5.75 9.03
C ALA A 66 11.06 -4.98 8.06
N PHE A 67 11.62 -4.05 7.27
CA PHE A 67 10.87 -3.33 6.25
C PHE A 67 10.30 -4.27 5.19
N LEU A 68 11.09 -5.22 4.68
CA LEU A 68 10.62 -6.18 3.67
C LEU A 68 9.50 -7.09 4.20
N VAL A 69 9.58 -7.51 5.47
CA VAL A 69 8.50 -8.27 6.13
C VAL A 69 7.24 -7.42 6.24
N ASN A 70 7.35 -6.18 6.75
CA ASN A 70 6.24 -5.25 6.83
C ASN A 70 5.60 -5.02 5.46
N LEU A 71 6.42 -4.81 4.42
CA LEU A 71 5.95 -4.56 3.07
C LEU A 71 5.19 -5.76 2.49
N MET A 72 5.69 -6.98 2.70
CA MET A 72 4.97 -8.20 2.32
C MET A 72 3.60 -8.31 2.99
N LEU A 73 3.51 -7.98 4.29
CA LEU A 73 2.26 -8.04 5.05
C LEU A 73 1.26 -6.96 4.58
N VAL A 74 1.72 -5.71 4.42
CA VAL A 74 0.91 -4.60 3.91
C VAL A 74 0.38 -4.91 2.52
N LEU A 75 1.24 -5.30 1.56
CA LEU A 75 0.81 -5.63 0.20
C LEU A 75 -0.19 -6.79 0.17
N THR A 76 0.01 -7.82 1.00
CA THR A 76 -0.92 -8.95 1.09
C THR A 76 -2.29 -8.52 1.63
N ARG A 77 -2.31 -7.63 2.65
CA ARG A 77 -3.55 -7.04 3.18
C ARG A 77 -4.26 -6.24 2.10
N GLU A 78 -3.55 -5.34 1.41
CA GLU A 78 -4.13 -4.51 0.35
C GLU A 78 -4.70 -5.36 -0.79
N ILE A 79 -3.96 -6.36 -1.27
CA ILE A 79 -4.46 -7.30 -2.29
C ILE A 79 -5.79 -7.91 -1.86
N ARG A 80 -5.89 -8.46 -0.64
CA ARG A 80 -7.13 -9.05 -0.14
C ARG A 80 -8.28 -8.04 -0.03
N THR A 81 -7.99 -6.82 0.41
CA THR A 81 -8.97 -5.74 0.50
C THR A 81 -9.55 -5.42 -0.88
N TYR A 82 -8.68 -5.21 -1.88
CA TYR A 82 -9.09 -4.85 -3.23
C TYR A 82 -9.71 -6.02 -4.00
N GLU A 83 -9.26 -7.27 -3.79
CA GLU A 83 -9.93 -8.47 -4.31
C GLU A 83 -11.38 -8.53 -3.83
N THR A 84 -11.60 -8.34 -2.53
CA THR A 84 -12.94 -8.35 -1.93
C THR A 84 -13.79 -7.19 -2.44
N ALA A 85 -13.20 -6.02 -2.70
CA ALA A 85 -13.90 -4.86 -3.26
C ALA A 85 -14.31 -5.10 -4.72
N VAL A 86 -13.40 -5.63 -5.55
CA VAL A 86 -13.67 -6.00 -6.95
C VAL A 86 -14.77 -7.06 -7.01
N GLN A 87 -14.67 -8.10 -6.19
CA GLN A 87 -15.70 -9.14 -6.11
C GLN A 87 -17.06 -8.53 -5.76
N ARG A 88 -17.17 -7.69 -4.74
CA ARG A 88 -18.43 -7.01 -4.38
C ARG A 88 -19.01 -6.20 -5.54
N SER A 89 -18.19 -5.38 -6.22
CA SER A 89 -18.64 -4.57 -7.36
C SER A 89 -19.22 -5.42 -8.51
N MET A 90 -18.65 -6.60 -8.77
CA MET A 90 -19.15 -7.51 -9.80
C MET A 90 -20.50 -8.14 -9.44
N HIS A 91 -20.73 -8.43 -8.16
CA HIS A 91 -21.99 -9.02 -7.68
C HIS A 91 -23.11 -7.96 -7.58
N ASP A 92 -22.77 -6.72 -7.23
CA ASP A 92 -23.75 -5.61 -7.16
C ASP A 92 -24.22 -5.14 -8.56
N THR A 93 -23.55 -5.55 -9.65
CA THR A 93 -23.97 -5.27 -11.03
C THR A 93 -25.05 -6.26 -11.54
N THR A 94 -25.87 -6.80 -10.64
CA THR A 94 -27.04 -7.62 -10.99
C THR A 94 -28.11 -6.72 -11.64
N PRO A 95 -28.79 -7.10 -12.74
CA PRO A 95 -29.55 -6.14 -13.55
C PRO A 95 -30.73 -5.58 -12.76
N ALA A 96 -30.67 -4.28 -12.45
CA ALA A 96 -31.87 -3.51 -12.19
C ALA A 96 -32.76 -3.56 -13.44
N ALA A 97 -34.08 -3.59 -13.23
CA ALA A 97 -35.13 -3.60 -14.24
C ALA A 97 -34.84 -2.65 -15.43
N PRO A 98 -35.36 -2.92 -16.64
CA PRO A 98 -35.06 -2.13 -17.84
C PRO A 98 -35.60 -0.70 -17.69
N GLY A 99 -34.75 0.19 -17.17
CA GLY A 99 -35.04 1.59 -16.93
C GLY A 99 -33.73 2.37 -16.86
N ALA A 100 -33.45 3.14 -17.91
CA ALA A 100 -32.38 4.12 -18.05
C ALA A 100 -30.99 3.70 -17.51
N ALA A 101 -30.17 3.12 -18.37
CA ALA A 101 -28.74 2.97 -18.12
C ALA A 101 -28.12 4.35 -17.83
N HIS A 102 -27.69 4.58 -16.59
CA HIS A 102 -26.91 5.75 -16.23
C HIS A 102 -25.51 5.62 -16.85
N PRO A 103 -25.06 6.60 -17.67
CA PRO A 103 -23.75 6.58 -18.31
C PRO A 103 -22.68 6.99 -17.30
N GLY A 104 -22.36 6.11 -16.33
CA GLY A 104 -21.41 6.43 -15.27
C GLY A 104 -20.98 5.28 -14.36
N ALA A 105 -21.45 4.04 -14.56
CA ALA A 105 -21.11 2.91 -13.68
C ALA A 105 -19.74 2.25 -13.98
N ALA A 106 -19.02 2.69 -15.02
CA ALA A 106 -17.79 2.08 -15.49
C ALA A 106 -16.44 2.54 -14.85
N PRO A 107 -16.29 3.70 -14.16
CA PRO A 107 -14.94 4.16 -13.78
C PRO A 107 -14.33 3.41 -12.57
N SER A 108 -15.12 3.00 -11.57
CA SER A 108 -14.54 2.43 -10.33
C SER A 108 -13.98 1.02 -10.48
N GLY A 109 -14.61 0.15 -11.27
CA GLY A 109 -14.23 -1.26 -11.38
C GLY A 109 -12.99 -1.50 -12.25
N GLU A 110 -12.73 -0.65 -13.25
CA GLU A 110 -11.49 -0.73 -14.05
C GLU A 110 -10.28 -0.21 -13.27
N GLU A 111 -10.43 0.93 -12.59
CA GLU A 111 -9.41 1.48 -11.69
C GLU A 111 -9.02 0.49 -10.59
N GLN A 112 -9.99 -0.17 -9.96
CA GLN A 112 -9.74 -1.21 -8.96
C GLN A 112 -8.97 -2.42 -9.53
N ARG A 113 -9.26 -2.83 -10.77
CA ARG A 113 -8.54 -3.93 -11.43
C ARG A 113 -7.10 -3.55 -11.80
N LEU A 114 -6.89 -2.32 -12.27
CA LEU A 114 -5.54 -1.79 -12.55
C LEU A 114 -4.72 -1.69 -11.27
N LEU A 115 -5.31 -1.18 -10.19
CA LEU A 115 -4.66 -1.11 -8.88
C LEU A 115 -4.33 -2.51 -8.35
N LEU A 116 -5.27 -3.45 -8.45
CA LEU A 116 -5.02 -4.83 -8.01
C LEU A 116 -3.89 -5.49 -8.79
N ARG A 117 -3.80 -5.25 -10.11
CA ARG A 117 -2.68 -5.72 -10.93
C ARG A 117 -1.36 -5.13 -10.45
N ARG A 118 -1.31 -3.81 -10.22
CA ARG A 118 -0.12 -3.13 -9.69
C ARG A 118 0.31 -3.72 -8.34
N LEU A 119 -0.64 -3.95 -7.42
CA LEU A 119 -0.34 -4.54 -6.11
C LEU A 119 0.26 -5.94 -6.22
N HIS A 120 -0.20 -6.75 -7.18
CA HIS A 120 0.40 -8.05 -7.47
C HIS A 120 1.84 -7.93 -7.99
N ASP A 121 2.10 -7.00 -8.91
CA ASP A 121 3.44 -6.73 -9.43
C ASP A 121 4.39 -6.27 -8.30
N ASP A 122 3.91 -5.40 -7.43
CA ASP A 122 4.62 -4.94 -6.24
C ASP A 122 4.91 -6.08 -5.25
N CYS A 123 3.95 -6.98 -5.04
CA CYS A 123 4.15 -8.17 -4.19
C CYS A 123 5.22 -9.10 -4.78
N GLN A 124 5.24 -9.27 -6.11
CA GLN A 124 6.30 -10.04 -6.77
C GLN A 124 7.68 -9.37 -6.64
N LEU A 125 7.73 -8.04 -6.73
CA LEU A 125 8.96 -7.27 -6.48
C LEU A 125 9.46 -7.48 -5.05
N ALA A 126 8.59 -7.32 -4.05
CA ALA A 126 8.92 -7.53 -2.64
C ALA A 126 9.40 -8.96 -2.37
N ARG A 127 8.75 -9.98 -2.95
CA ARG A 127 9.17 -11.39 -2.84
C ARG A 127 10.57 -11.62 -3.40
N ARG A 128 10.91 -11.02 -4.55
CA ARG A 128 12.28 -11.11 -5.11
C ARG A 128 13.30 -10.47 -4.17
N ALA A 129 12.99 -9.30 -3.62
CA ALA A 129 13.86 -8.61 -2.67
C ALA A 129 14.08 -9.43 -1.38
N VAL A 130 13.02 -10.04 -0.83
CA VAL A 130 13.12 -10.95 0.33
C VAL A 130 14.02 -12.14 0.02
N ARG A 131 13.84 -12.81 -1.14
CA ARG A 131 14.69 -13.93 -1.53
C ARG A 131 16.16 -13.52 -1.65
N ALA A 132 16.44 -12.37 -2.24
CA ALA A 132 17.80 -11.83 -2.34
C ALA A 132 18.39 -11.56 -0.94
N ALA A 133 17.62 -10.93 -0.05
CA ALA A 133 18.06 -10.64 1.32
C ALA A 133 18.38 -11.89 2.14
N VAL A 134 17.62 -12.98 1.94
CA VAL A 134 17.86 -14.28 2.59
C VAL A 134 19.06 -15.00 1.98
N GLY A 135 19.22 -14.96 0.66
CA GLY A 135 20.33 -15.62 -0.05
C GLY A 135 21.71 -14.97 0.17
N THR A 136 21.76 -13.76 0.74
CA THR A 136 23.00 -13.06 1.09
C THR A 136 23.54 -13.40 2.50
N ARG A 137 23.03 -14.45 3.15
CA ARG A 137 23.42 -14.88 4.50
C ARG A 137 24.28 -16.14 4.48
#